data_AF-A0A6C0C158-F1
#
_entry.id   AF-A0A6C0C158-F1
#
_cell.length_a   1.000
_cell.length_b   1.000
_cell.length_c   1.000
_cell.angle_alpha   90.00
_cell.angle_beta   90.00
_cell.angle_gamma   90.00
#
_symmetry.space_group_name_H-M   'P 1'
#
loop_
_entity.id
_entity.type
_entity.pdbx_description
1 polymer ?
#
loop_
_entity_poly.entity_id
_entity_poly.type
_entity_poly.pdbx_seq_one_letter_code
_entity_poly.pdbx_strand_id
1 'polypeptide(L)'
;MEIRKKNVVKLIRNQTNYSEEEALEKLNQWNNDYLKVIKEYLNPNFEKKKKEKKISTNQKIMKELRYFMDNSSKQYINKKNNIDTVDDKLKMQVNTNIANINYIEKNIDKIDSNVN
;
A
#
# COMPACT_ATOMS: atom_id res chain seq x y z
N MET A 1 -24.97 -4.01 23.98
CA MET A 1 -24.19 -4.94 23.12
C MET A 1 -24.97 -5.37 21.86
N GLU A 2 -26.30 -5.43 21.92
CA GLU A 2 -27.22 -5.82 20.83
C GLU A 2 -27.21 -4.92 19.57
N ILE A 3 -27.07 -3.60 19.72
CA ILE A 3 -27.09 -2.65 18.59
C ILE A 3 -25.97 -2.94 17.58
N ARG A 4 -24.78 -3.29 18.09
CA ARG A 4 -23.63 -3.63 17.23
C ARG A 4 -23.89 -4.89 16.42
N LYS A 5 -24.46 -5.95 17.04
CA LYS A 5 -24.81 -7.19 16.34
C LYS A 5 -25.87 -6.95 15.25
N LYS A 6 -26.92 -6.17 15.53
CA LYS A 6 -27.94 -5.80 14.53
C LYS A 6 -27.36 -5.04 13.34
N ASN A 7 -26.47 -4.07 13.60
CA ASN A 7 -25.81 -3.32 12.53
C ASN A 7 -24.91 -4.19 11.67
N VAL A 8 -24.18 -5.14 12.29
CA VAL A 8 -23.32 -6.09 11.58
C VAL A 8 -24.15 -7.05 10.71
N VAL A 9 -25.24 -7.60 11.24
CA VAL A 9 -26.14 -8.49 10.47
C VAL A 9 -26.77 -7.74 9.29
N LYS A 10 -27.18 -6.48 9.48
CA LYS A 10 -27.69 -5.63 8.40
C LYS A 10 -26.63 -5.41 7.30
N LEU A 11 -25.37 -5.22 7.69
CA LEU A 11 -24.27 -5.06 6.74
C LEU A 11 -24.06 -6.34 5.90
N ILE A 12 -24.07 -7.51 6.53
CA ILE A 12 -23.96 -8.80 5.85
C ILE A 12 -25.11 -8.96 4.85
N ARG A 13 -26.36 -8.77 5.28
CA ARG A 13 -27.56 -8.89 4.42
C ARG A 13 -27.60 -7.91 3.25
N ASN A 14 -26.95 -6.76 3.35
CA ASN A 14 -26.85 -5.81 2.23
C ASN A 14 -25.87 -6.28 1.15
N GLN A 15 -24.92 -7.15 1.50
CA GLN A 15 -23.83 -7.60 0.62
C GLN A 15 -23.99 -9.08 0.21
N THR A 16 -24.88 -9.81 0.87
CA THR A 16 -25.14 -11.23 0.64
C THR A 16 -26.64 -11.49 0.55
N ASN A 17 -27.02 -12.65 0.04
CA ASN A 17 -28.42 -13.07 0.00
C ASN A 17 -28.86 -13.82 1.27
N TYR A 18 -28.12 -13.70 2.38
CA TYR A 18 -28.44 -14.41 3.62
C TYR A 18 -29.67 -13.84 4.31
N SER A 19 -30.45 -14.73 4.92
CA SER A 19 -31.49 -14.37 5.87
C SER A 19 -30.88 -13.84 7.18
N GLU A 20 -31.71 -13.24 8.04
CA GLU A 20 -31.25 -12.73 9.34
C GLU A 20 -30.71 -13.83 10.26
N GLU A 21 -31.34 -15.00 10.21
CA GLU A 21 -30.94 -16.18 10.97
C GLU A 21 -29.62 -16.76 10.43
N GLU A 22 -29.51 -16.92 9.11
CA GLU A 22 -28.29 -17.42 8.45
C GLU A 22 -27.09 -16.49 8.70
N ALA A 23 -27.31 -15.18 8.62
CA ALA A 23 -26.26 -14.20 8.88
C ALA A 23 -25.79 -14.26 10.34
N LEU A 24 -26.69 -14.51 11.30
CA LEU A 24 -26.34 -14.66 12.71
C LEU A 24 -25.57 -15.96 12.97
N GLU A 25 -26.00 -17.06 12.36
CA GLU A 25 -25.33 -18.35 12.45
C GLU A 25 -23.90 -18.28 11.89
N LYS A 26 -23.76 -17.74 10.68
CA LYS A 26 -22.45 -17.53 10.04
C LYS A 26 -21.56 -16.59 10.85
N LEU A 27 -22.12 -15.52 11.40
CA LEU A 27 -21.38 -14.59 12.26
C LEU A 27 -20.85 -15.29 13.52
N ASN A 28 -21.61 -16.22 14.11
CA ASN A 28 -21.13 -17.03 15.24
C ASN A 28 -20.05 -18.03 14.81
N GLN A 29 -20.21 -18.69 13.66
CA GLN A 29 -19.20 -19.61 13.09
C GLN A 29 -17.84 -18.91 12.89
N TRP A 30 -17.85 -17.64 12.50
CA TRP A 30 -16.66 -16.82 12.30
C TRP A 30 -16.23 -15.98 13.51
N ASN A 31 -16.67 -16.32 14.73
CA ASN A 31 -16.29 -15.61 15.98
C ASN A 31 -16.58 -14.10 15.95
N ASN A 32 -17.73 -13.69 15.40
CA ASN A 32 -18.16 -12.31 15.18
C ASN A 32 -17.36 -11.52 14.11
N ASP A 33 -16.56 -12.18 13.27
CA ASP A 33 -15.87 -11.56 12.16
C ASP A 33 -16.74 -11.53 10.89
N TYR A 34 -17.48 -10.44 10.73
CA TYR A 34 -18.37 -10.24 9.58
C TYR A 34 -17.63 -10.15 8.24
N LEU A 35 -16.34 -9.75 8.24
CA LEU A 35 -15.56 -9.71 7.00
C LEU A 35 -15.28 -11.11 6.48
N LYS A 36 -15.05 -12.08 7.39
CA LYS A 36 -14.90 -13.48 7.01
C LYS A 36 -16.20 -14.07 6.47
N VAL A 37 -17.34 -13.74 7.07
CA VAL A 37 -18.67 -14.14 6.55
C VAL A 37 -18.86 -13.65 5.11
N ILE A 38 -18.58 -12.37 4.84
CA ILE A 38 -18.71 -11.79 3.49
C ILE A 38 -17.69 -12.43 2.52
N LYS A 39 -16.45 -12.66 2.97
CA LYS A 39 -15.41 -13.33 2.16
C LYS A 39 -15.78 -14.78 1.84
N GLU A 40 -16.37 -15.51 2.80
CA GLU A 40 -16.86 -16.87 2.62
C GLU A 40 -17.98 -16.90 1.58
N TYR A 41 -18.93 -15.96 1.67
CA TYR A 41 -20.01 -15.85 0.69
C TYR A 41 -19.51 -15.62 -0.73
N LEU A 42 -18.53 -14.72 -0.90
CA LEU A 42 -17.94 -14.42 -2.21
C LEU A 42 -17.01 -15.54 -2.72
N ASN A 43 -16.28 -16.17 -1.81
CA ASN A 43 -15.36 -17.26 -2.11
C ASN A 43 -15.33 -18.24 -0.94
N PRO A 44 -16.04 -19.38 -1.04
CA PRO A 44 -16.08 -20.38 0.03
C PRO A 44 -14.71 -20.95 0.43
N ASN A 45 -13.70 -20.79 -0.44
CA ASN A 45 -12.34 -21.24 -0.21
C ASN A 45 -11.37 -20.08 0.09
N PHE A 46 -11.85 -18.93 0.59
CA PHE A 46 -11.01 -17.74 0.81
C PHE A 46 -9.86 -17.97 1.81
N GLU A 47 -10.03 -18.88 2.78
CA GLU A 47 -8.98 -19.25 3.74
C GLU A 47 -7.88 -20.11 3.12
N LYS A 48 -8.17 -20.78 1.99
CA LYS A 48 -7.16 -21.58 1.31
C LYS A 48 -6.17 -20.63 0.67
N LYS A 49 -4.98 -20.53 1.26
CA LYS A 49 -3.83 -19.85 0.65
C LYS A 49 -3.65 -20.39 -0.76
N LYS A 50 -3.72 -19.50 -1.76
CA LYS A 50 -3.44 -19.87 -3.14
C LYS A 50 -2.03 -20.46 -3.17
N LYS A 51 -1.89 -21.68 -3.67
CA LYS A 51 -0.57 -22.31 -3.85
C LYS A 51 0.28 -21.37 -4.69
N GLU A 52 1.51 -21.12 -4.24
CA GLU A 52 2.47 -20.36 -5.03
C GLU A 52 2.64 -21.08 -6.37
N LYS A 53 2.36 -20.36 -7.46
CA LYS A 53 2.55 -20.90 -8.80
C LYS A 53 4.05 -21.10 -8.98
N LYS A 54 4.47 -22.34 -9.25
CA LYS A 54 5.85 -22.62 -9.67
C LYS A 54 6.07 -21.94 -11.01
N ILE A 55 6.78 -20.82 -11.00
CA ILE A 55 7.16 -20.07 -12.20
C ILE A 55 8.54 -20.53 -12.68
N SER A 56 8.69 -20.66 -14.00
CA SER A 56 9.98 -21.02 -14.60
C SER A 56 10.99 -19.88 -14.46
N THR A 57 12.28 -20.20 -14.59
CA THR A 57 13.36 -19.19 -14.58
C THR A 57 13.10 -18.11 -15.62
N ASN A 58 12.67 -18.48 -16.83
CA ASN A 58 12.35 -17.52 -17.89
C ASN A 58 11.17 -16.61 -17.51
N GLN A 59 10.13 -17.14 -16.85
CA GLN A 59 9.02 -16.32 -16.36
C GLN A 59 9.45 -15.34 -15.27
N LYS A 60 10.38 -15.73 -14.39
CA LYS A 60 10.99 -14.82 -13.40
C LYS A 60 11.76 -13.70 -14.10
N ILE A 61 12.63 -14.05 -15.05
CA ILE A 61 13.41 -13.08 -15.81
C ILE A 61 12.48 -12.08 -16.52
N MET A 62 11.44 -12.58 -17.20
CA MET A 62 10.48 -11.72 -17.91
C MET A 62 9.70 -10.80 -16.97
N LYS A 63 9.37 -11.26 -15.75
CA LYS A 63 8.74 -10.43 -14.73
C LYS A 63 9.64 -9.28 -14.30
N GLU A 64 10.92 -9.57 -14.05
CA GLU A 64 11.90 -8.55 -13.66
C GLU A 64 12.17 -7.55 -14.79
N LEU A 65 12.30 -8.02 -16.02
CA LEU A 65 12.44 -7.15 -17.20
C LEU A 65 11.24 -6.21 -17.35
N ARG A 66 10.01 -6.72 -17.20
CA ARG A 66 8.80 -5.89 -17.24
C ARG A 66 8.79 -4.86 -16.12
N TYR A 67 9.07 -5.27 -14.89
CA TYR A 67 9.11 -4.36 -13.75
C TYR A 67 10.11 -3.22 -13.97
N PHE A 68 11.29 -3.54 -14.50
CA PHE A 68 12.31 -2.55 -14.84
C PHE A 68 11.83 -1.56 -15.91
N MET A 69 11.23 -2.06 -17.00
CA MET A 69 10.70 -1.23 -18.09
C MET A 69 9.53 -0.36 -17.64
N ASP A 70 8.61 -0.92 -16.84
CA ASP A 70 7.45 -0.21 -16.32
C ASP A 70 7.88 0.93 -15.40
N ASN A 71 8.88 0.70 -14.54
CA ASN A 71 9.42 1.75 -13.68
C ASN A 71 10.08 2.88 -14.49
N SER A 72 10.90 2.52 -15.48
CA SER A 72 11.57 3.49 -16.35
C SER A 72 10.56 4.33 -17.14
N SER A 73 9.54 3.67 -17.69
CA SER A 73 8.47 4.34 -18.44
C SER A 73 7.63 5.24 -17.55
N LYS A 74 7.27 4.78 -16.35
CA LYS A 74 6.54 5.57 -15.36
C LYS A 74 7.29 6.84 -14.97
N GLN A 75 8.60 6.74 -14.72
CA GLN A 75 9.42 7.90 -14.40
C GLN A 75 9.43 8.92 -15.54
N TYR A 76 9.58 8.47 -16.79
CA TYR A 76 9.54 9.35 -17.96
C TYR A 76 8.18 10.05 -18.10
N ILE A 77 7.07 9.30 -18.00
CA ILE A 77 5.71 9.84 -18.10
C ILE A 77 5.43 10.85 -16.97
N ASN A 78 5.82 10.51 -15.73
CA ASN A 78 5.63 11.40 -14.59
C ASN A 78 6.37 12.73 -14.79
N LYS A 79 7.63 12.69 -15.24
CA LYS A 79 8.41 13.89 -15.59
C LYS A 79 7.74 14.69 -16.71
N LYS A 80 7.29 14.01 -17.77
CA LYS A 80 6.62 14.68 -18.91
C LYS A 80 5.32 15.38 -18.49
N ASN A 81 4.60 14.81 -17.54
CA ASN A 81 3.31 15.33 -17.07
C ASN A 81 3.43 16.24 -15.84
N ASN A 82 4.65 16.58 -15.39
CA ASN A 82 4.90 17.31 -14.14
C ASN A 82 4.19 16.71 -12.91
N ILE A 83 4.03 15.39 -12.90
CA ILE A 83 3.46 14.67 -11.77
C ILE A 83 4.63 14.38 -10.81
N ASP A 84 4.96 15.39 -10.02
CA ASP A 84 5.91 15.23 -8.92
C ASP A 84 5.21 14.50 -7.78
N THR A 85 5.65 13.27 -7.49
CA THR A 85 5.13 12.56 -6.31
C THR A 85 5.58 13.29 -5.03
N VAL A 86 4.82 13.16 -3.95
CA VAL A 86 5.14 13.81 -2.66
C VAL A 86 6.57 13.46 -2.21
N ASP A 87 6.99 12.22 -2.43
CA ASP A 87 8.35 11.74 -2.16
C ASP A 87 9.42 12.45 -3.00
N ASP A 88 9.15 12.74 -4.28
CA ASP A 88 10.10 13.43 -5.15
C ASP A 88 10.29 14.88 -4.70
N LYS A 89 9.20 15.55 -4.29
CA LYS A 89 9.25 16.90 -3.71
C LYS A 89 10.03 16.92 -2.40
N LEU A 90 9.80 15.94 -1.53
CA LEU A 90 10.48 15.84 -0.24
C LEU A 90 11.98 15.59 -0.43
N LYS A 91 12.38 14.69 -1.33
CA LYS A 91 13.79 14.45 -1.68
C LYS A 91 14.46 15.70 -2.22
N MET A 92 13.77 16.46 -3.07
CA MET A 92 14.29 17.71 -3.61
C MET A 92 14.52 18.75 -2.51
N GLN A 93 13.54 18.93 -1.61
CA GLN A 93 13.67 19.84 -0.45
C GLN A 93 14.83 19.45 0.47
N VAL A 94 14.97 18.16 0.79
CA VAL A 94 16.09 17.65 1.61
C VAL A 94 17.42 17.95 0.95
N ASN A 95 17.55 17.71 -0.36
CA ASN A 95 18.79 17.99 -1.09
C ASN A 95 19.14 19.49 -1.11
N THR A 96 18.15 20.36 -1.29
CA THR A 96 18.36 21.82 -1.22
C THR A 96 18.86 22.24 0.16
N ASN A 97 18.25 21.70 1.22
CA ASN A 97 18.65 22.02 2.59
C ASN A 97 20.08 21.57 2.89
N ILE A 98 20.47 20.36 2.46
CA ILE A 98 21.85 19.85 2.62
C ILE A 98 22.84 20.75 1.88
N ALA A 99 22.54 21.15 0.64
CA ALA A 99 23.42 22.03 -0.13
C ALA A 99 23.63 23.39 0.55
N ASN A 100 22.57 23.93 1.16
CA ASN A 100 22.65 25.18 1.91
C ASN A 100 23.49 25.04 3.19
N ILE A 101 23.34 23.94 3.93
CA ILE A 101 24.16 23.66 5.12
C ILE A 101 25.65 23.60 4.75
N ASN A 102 25.99 22.82 3.71
CA ASN A 102 27.37 22.70 3.23
C ASN A 102 27.96 24.05 2.80
N TYR A 103 27.14 24.92 2.20
CA TYR A 103 27.56 26.26 1.83
C TYR A 103 27.84 27.13 3.07
N ILE A 104 27.00 27.04 4.10
CA ILE A 104 27.19 27.75 5.37
C ILE A 104 28.48 27.28 6.04
N GLU A 105 28.69 25.97 6.20
CA GLU A 105 29.89 25.38 6.80
C GLU A 105 31.17 25.87 6.10
N LYS A 106 31.19 25.81 4.76
CA LYS A 106 32.35 26.25 3.97
C LYS A 106 32.69 27.74 4.15
N ASN A 107 31.71 28.57 4.53
CA ASN A 107 31.93 30.00 4.76
C ASN A 107 32.22 30.31 6.23
N ILE A 108 31.82 29.46 7.18
CA ILE A 108 32.24 29.52 8.58
C ILE A 108 33.75 29.22 8.68
N ASP A 109 34.23 28.17 8.01
CA ASP A 109 35.67 27.80 8.00
C ASP A 109 36.59 28.94 7.48
N LYS A 110 36.06 29.81 6.61
CA LYS A 110 36.78 30.98 6.06
C LYS A 110 36.81 32.18 7.01
N ILE A 111 35.87 32.26 7.94
CA ILE A 111 35.80 33.32 8.95
C ILE A 111 36.78 32.97 10.07
N ASP A 112 36.78 31.71 10.53
CA ASP A 112 37.66 31.24 11.61
C ASP A 112 39.16 31.24 11.22
N SER A 113 39.47 31.15 9.92
CA SER A 113 40.85 31.26 9.40
C SER A 113 41.35 32.71 9.21
N ASN A 114 40.50 33.72 9.36
CA ASN A 114 40.85 35.15 9.31
C ASN A 114 40.85 35.84 10.69
N VAL A 115 40.51 35.11 11.75
CA VAL A 115 40.40 35.64 13.14
C VAL A 115 41.57 35.16 14.04
N ASN A 116 42.61 34.52 13.47
CA ASN A 116 43.89 34.27 14.15
C ASN A 116 45.03 35.10 13.56
#